data_AF-T0YUW6-F1
#
_entry.id   AF-T0YUW6-F1
#
_cell.length_a   1.000
_cell.length_b   1.000
_cell.length_c   1.000
_cell.angle_alpha   90.00
_cell.angle_beta   90.00
_cell.angle_gamma   90.00
#
_symmetry.space_group_name_H-M   'P 1'
#
loop_
_entity.id
_entity.type
_entity.pdbx_description
1 polymer ?
#
loop_
_entity_poly.entity_id
_entity_poly.type
_entity_poly.pdbx_seq_one_letter_code
_entity_poly.pdbx_strand_id
1 'polypeptide(L)'
;TDEAELTAAEAEDAGFIAEAIDPVEEALAKAVGARGHQDNLSFFAFTATPKARTLEMFGTLDPVTGRYQPFHLYSMRQAIEEGFILDVLANYVTYQTCWRIEKTVAEDPTYEAPKARRAIARFVSLHPSNLAQKAEIIVEHFRAHTAAKIAGQAKAMVVTSSRLHAVCYKQAIDA
;
A
#
# COMPACT_ATOMS: atom_id res chain seq x y z
N THR A 1 -27.45 -7.18 -5.05
CA THR A 1 -26.60 -8.33 -4.66
C THR A 1 -25.39 -7.77 -3.96
N ASP A 2 -24.80 -8.50 -3.01
CA ASP A 2 -23.64 -8.06 -2.24
C ASP A 2 -22.47 -7.59 -3.13
N GLU A 3 -22.32 -8.21 -4.30
CA GLU A 3 -21.35 -7.84 -5.33
C GLU A 3 -21.61 -6.43 -5.91
N ALA A 4 -22.86 -6.05 -6.13
CA ALA A 4 -23.22 -4.71 -6.61
C ALA A 4 -22.95 -3.63 -5.55
N GLU A 5 -23.17 -3.94 -4.27
CA GLU A 5 -22.87 -3.04 -3.14
C GLU A 5 -21.36 -2.85 -2.96
N LEU A 6 -20.59 -3.94 -3.06
CA LEU A 6 -19.12 -3.89 -3.05
C LEU A 6 -18.57 -3.10 -4.23
N THR A 7 -19.14 -3.27 -5.42
CA THR A 7 -18.73 -2.53 -6.62
C THR A 7 -19.02 -1.03 -6.48
N ALA A 8 -20.12 -0.65 -5.82
CA ALA A 8 -20.44 0.74 -5.53
C ALA A 8 -19.48 1.34 -4.49
N ALA A 9 -19.22 0.64 -3.38
CA ALA A 9 -18.27 1.08 -2.36
C ALA A 9 -16.83 1.24 -2.90
N GLU A 10 -16.42 0.39 -3.84
CA GLU A 10 -15.13 0.52 -4.50
C GLU A 10 -15.04 1.69 -5.48
N ALA A 11 -16.15 2.05 -6.13
CA ALA A 11 -16.19 3.25 -6.96
C ALA A 11 -15.99 4.52 -6.12
N GLU A 12 -16.46 4.50 -4.87
CA GLU A 12 -16.22 5.55 -3.88
C GLU A 12 -14.76 5.54 -3.40
N ASP A 13 -14.21 4.40 -2.96
CA ASP A 13 -12.80 4.26 -2.55
C ASP A 13 -11.81 4.64 -3.68
N ALA A 14 -12.17 4.36 -4.93
CA ALA A 14 -11.40 4.76 -6.10
C ALA A 14 -11.29 6.29 -6.28
N GLY A 15 -12.21 7.06 -5.72
CA GLY A 15 -12.13 8.52 -5.61
C GLY A 15 -11.20 9.02 -4.49
N PHE A 16 -10.88 8.17 -3.52
CA PHE A 16 -10.09 8.49 -2.33
C PHE A 16 -8.59 8.11 -2.42
N ILE A 17 -8.03 7.82 -3.60
CA ILE A 17 -6.56 7.59 -3.73
C ILE A 17 -5.75 8.90 -3.66
N ALA A 18 -6.33 10.00 -3.19
CA ALA A 18 -5.55 11.05 -2.55
C ALA A 18 -5.43 10.64 -1.10
N GLU A 19 -4.22 10.37 -0.58
CA GLU A 19 -3.97 10.07 0.83
C GLU A 19 -4.87 10.97 1.69
N ALA A 20 -5.96 10.40 2.23
CA ALA A 20 -6.80 11.12 3.15
C ALA A 20 -5.90 11.40 4.34
N ILE A 21 -5.54 12.67 4.53
CA ILE A 21 -4.88 13.13 5.74
C ILE A 21 -5.76 12.60 6.87
N ASP A 22 -5.22 11.69 7.68
CA ASP A 22 -5.99 11.10 8.76
C ASP A 22 -6.47 12.26 9.65
N PRO A 23 -7.80 12.49 9.77
CA PRO A 23 -8.32 13.59 10.55
C PRO A 23 -7.88 13.50 12.03
N VAL A 24 -7.52 12.30 12.50
CA VAL A 24 -6.90 12.08 13.82
C VAL A 24 -5.46 12.61 13.84
N GLU A 25 -4.64 12.34 12.82
CA GLU A 25 -3.28 12.89 12.71
C GLU A 25 -3.31 14.42 12.66
N GLU A 26 -4.26 15.02 11.94
CA GLU A 26 -4.39 16.47 11.84
C GLU A 26 -4.87 17.11 13.15
N ALA A 27 -5.87 16.50 13.80
CA ALA A 27 -6.34 16.95 15.11
C ALA A 27 -5.25 16.87 16.18
N LEU A 28 -4.44 15.80 16.16
CA LEU A 28 -3.31 15.62 17.06
C LEU A 28 -2.23 16.68 16.79
N ALA A 29 -1.85 16.89 15.53
CA ALA A 29 -0.86 17.92 15.16
C ALA A 29 -1.31 19.33 15.57
N LYS A 30 -2.60 19.64 15.43
CA LYS A 30 -3.20 20.92 15.86
C LYS A 30 -3.20 21.07 17.38
N ALA A 31 -3.51 20.02 18.12
CA ALA A 31 -3.49 20.02 19.58
C ALA A 31 -2.07 20.19 20.16
N VAL A 32 -1.08 19.55 19.53
CA VAL A 32 0.34 19.69 19.90
C VAL A 32 0.84 21.10 19.56
N GLY A 33 0.55 21.61 18.35
CA GLY A 33 0.96 22.96 17.93
C GLY A 33 0.34 24.08 18.79
N ALA A 34 -0.89 23.91 19.25
CA ALA A 34 -1.58 24.91 20.07
C ALA A 34 -1.02 25.04 21.51
N ARG A 35 -0.31 24.02 22.02
CA ARG A 35 0.19 23.99 23.40
C ARG A 35 1.57 24.62 23.59
N GLY A 36 2.31 24.86 22.49
CA GLY A 36 3.65 25.45 22.55
C GLY A 36 4.68 24.57 23.28
N HIS A 37 5.92 25.05 23.34
CA HIS A 37 6.99 24.39 24.10
C HIS A 37 6.83 24.69 25.60
N GLN A 38 6.81 23.65 26.45
CA GLN A 38 6.73 23.81 27.91
C GLN A 38 8.08 23.47 28.53
N ASP A 39 8.61 24.35 29.39
CA ASP A 39 9.97 24.23 29.93
C ASP A 39 10.22 22.98 30.78
N ASN A 40 9.16 22.31 31.22
CA ASN A 40 9.21 21.10 32.06
C ASN A 40 8.82 19.81 31.31
N LEU A 41 8.58 19.85 29.99
CA LEU A 41 8.21 18.69 29.20
C LEU A 41 9.07 18.56 27.95
N SER A 42 9.53 17.33 27.68
CA SER A 42 10.23 16.99 26.45
C SER A 42 9.39 15.99 25.64
N PHE A 43 9.17 16.30 24.36
CA PHE A 43 8.44 15.43 23.45
C PHE A 43 9.39 14.76 22.47
N PHE A 44 9.28 13.45 22.34
CA PHE A 44 10.05 12.64 21.40
C PHE A 44 9.10 11.94 20.44
N ALA A 45 9.40 11.99 19.14
CA ALA A 45 8.66 11.29 18.11
C ALA A 45 9.52 10.15 17.54
N PHE A 46 9.00 8.93 17.57
CA PHE A 46 9.59 7.77 16.90
C PHE A 46 8.78 7.47 15.64
N THR A 47 9.44 7.50 14.48
CA THR A 47 8.80 7.18 13.21
C THR A 47 9.78 6.44 12.29
N ALA A 48 9.26 5.46 11.56
CA ALA A 48 10.00 4.79 10.49
C ALA A 48 9.86 5.51 9.14
N THR A 49 8.86 6.38 9.00
CA THR A 49 8.50 7.10 7.78
C THR A 49 8.36 8.59 8.07
N PRO A 50 9.48 9.33 8.26
CA PRO A 50 9.42 10.73 8.60
C PRO A 50 8.77 11.54 7.46
N LYS A 51 7.58 12.09 7.72
CA LYS A 51 6.96 13.12 6.86
C LYS A 51 7.64 14.46 7.10
N ALA A 52 7.67 15.34 6.11
CA ALA A 52 8.28 16.67 6.22
C ALA A 52 7.76 17.47 7.43
N ARG A 53 6.43 17.49 7.63
CA ARG A 53 5.78 18.12 8.78
C ARG A 53 6.26 17.56 10.13
N THR A 54 6.52 16.25 10.19
CA THR A 54 7.03 15.60 11.41
C THR A 54 8.45 16.10 11.73
N LEU A 55 9.30 16.27 10.71
CA LEU A 55 10.65 16.80 10.88
C LEU A 55 10.63 18.27 11.28
N GLU A 56 9.73 19.08 10.73
CA GLU A 56 9.56 20.47 11.15
C GLU A 56 9.14 20.61 12.63
N MET A 57 8.33 19.67 13.13
CA MET A 57 7.84 19.68 14.50
C MET A 57 8.83 19.09 15.53
N PHE A 58 9.54 18.02 15.17
CA PHE A 58 10.35 17.23 16.12
C PHE A 58 11.83 17.07 15.73
N GLY A 59 12.20 17.50 14.52
CA GLY A 59 13.57 17.42 14.03
C GLY A 59 14.44 18.57 14.53
N THR A 60 15.74 18.45 14.30
CA THR A 60 16.73 19.48 14.56
C THR A 60 17.08 20.21 13.27
N LEU A 61 17.08 21.54 13.31
CA LEU A 61 17.50 22.36 12.17
C LEU A 61 19.00 22.18 11.94
N ASP A 62 19.36 21.65 10.79
CA ASP A 62 20.74 21.59 10.34
C ASP A 62 21.16 22.98 9.81
N PRO A 63 22.15 23.64 10.43
CA PRO A 63 22.56 24.99 10.06
C PRO A 63 23.26 25.07 8.69
N VAL A 64 23.78 23.95 8.17
CA VAL A 64 24.48 23.91 6.87
C VAL A 64 23.48 23.75 5.74
N THR A 65 22.48 22.88 5.92
CA THR A 65 21.50 22.57 4.88
C THR A 65 20.23 23.41 4.98
N GLY A 66 19.99 24.06 6.14
CA GLY A 66 18.77 24.81 6.43
C GLY A 66 17.52 23.94 6.55
N ARG A 67 17.67 22.62 6.71
CA ARG A 67 16.57 21.66 6.76
C ARG A 67 16.48 20.98 8.12
N TYR A 68 15.26 20.66 8.54
CA TYR A 68 15.03 19.85 9.73
C TYR A 68 15.37 18.38 9.45
N GLN A 69 16.16 17.78 10.33
CA GLN A 69 16.58 16.38 10.24
C GLN A 69 16.30 15.64 11.55
N PRO A 70 16.16 14.30 11.53
CA PRO A 70 16.07 13.52 12.76
C PRO A 70 17.32 13.72 13.62
N PHE A 71 17.15 13.88 14.94
CA PHE A 71 18.27 13.98 15.88
C PHE A 71 19.06 12.66 15.99
N HIS A 72 18.41 11.54 15.70
CA HIS A 72 19.01 10.21 15.60
C HIS A 72 18.32 9.44 14.48
N LEU A 73 19.10 8.67 13.72
CA LEU A 73 18.58 7.84 12.63
C LEU A 73 19.15 6.43 12.77
N TYR A 74 18.26 5.46 12.95
CA TYR A 74 18.57 4.04 12.82
C TYR A 74 17.88 3.53 11.56
N SER A 75 18.64 3.32 10.49
CA SER A 75 18.08 3.04 9.17
C SER A 75 17.73 1.56 8.97
N MET A 76 16.77 1.27 8.10
CA MET A 76 16.49 -0.12 7.69
C MET A 76 17.73 -0.81 7.12
N ARG A 77 18.56 -0.08 6.36
CA ARG A 77 19.83 -0.60 5.84
C ARG A 77 20.74 -1.10 6.96
N GLN A 78 20.95 -0.28 7.99
CA GLN A 78 21.77 -0.65 9.14
C GLN A 78 21.17 -1.87 9.86
N ALA A 79 19.86 -1.89 10.08
CA ALA A 79 19.19 -3.02 10.70
C ALA A 79 19.33 -4.35 9.92
N ILE A 80 19.41 -4.28 8.59
CA ILE A 80 19.70 -5.43 7.72
C ILE A 80 21.17 -5.86 7.84
N GLU A 81 22.11 -4.92 7.78
CA GLU A 81 23.56 -5.19 7.91
C GLU A 81 23.91 -5.82 9.26
N GLU A 82 23.23 -5.39 10.33
CA GLU A 82 23.38 -5.91 11.69
C GLU A 82 22.59 -7.21 11.93
N GLY A 83 21.71 -7.61 11.00
CA GLY A 83 20.92 -8.85 11.09
C GLY A 83 19.71 -8.79 12.03
N PHE A 84 19.25 -7.59 12.41
CA PHE A 84 18.04 -7.41 13.22
C PHE A 84 16.74 -7.61 12.43
N ILE A 85 16.75 -7.30 11.13
CA ILE A 85 15.62 -7.55 10.22
C ILE A 85 16.11 -8.22 8.93
N LEU A 86 15.20 -8.93 8.26
CA LEU A 86 15.46 -9.55 6.96
C LEU A 86 15.31 -8.52 5.83
N ASP A 87 16.13 -8.67 4.79
CA ASP A 87 15.94 -7.93 3.55
C ASP A 87 14.74 -8.49 2.76
N VAL A 88 13.62 -7.78 2.82
CA VAL A 88 12.39 -8.13 2.10
C VAL A 88 12.46 -7.83 0.60
N LEU A 89 13.35 -6.94 0.16
CA LEU A 89 13.48 -6.56 -1.25
C LEU A 89 14.32 -7.54 -2.05
N ALA A 90 15.21 -8.30 -1.39
CA ALA A 90 16.03 -9.32 -2.01
C ALA A 90 15.23 -10.37 -2.81
N ASN A 91 13.96 -10.60 -2.46
CA ASN A 91 13.10 -11.58 -3.11
C ASN A 91 11.84 -10.95 -3.74
N TYR A 92 11.90 -9.67 -4.14
CA TYR A 92 10.78 -9.00 -4.79
C TYR A 92 10.62 -9.46 -6.24
N VAL A 93 9.52 -10.17 -6.53
CA VAL A 93 9.19 -10.67 -7.88
C VAL A 93 7.95 -9.96 -8.39
N THR A 94 8.00 -9.49 -9.63
CA THR A 94 6.85 -8.89 -10.32
C THR A 94 6.36 -9.79 -11.45
N TYR A 95 5.04 -9.85 -11.63
CA TYR A 95 4.41 -10.56 -12.75
C TYR A 95 3.89 -9.54 -13.76
N GLN A 96 4.34 -9.66 -15.01
CA GLN A 96 3.80 -8.85 -16.09
C GLN A 96 2.45 -9.42 -16.54
N THR A 97 1.38 -8.65 -16.38
CA THR A 97 0.08 -8.95 -16.99
C THR A 97 -0.04 -8.21 -18.32
N CYS A 98 -0.04 -8.95 -19.42
CA CYS A 98 -0.31 -8.42 -20.75
C CYS A 98 -1.82 -8.48 -21.04
N TRP A 99 -2.45 -7.34 -21.28
CA TRP A 99 -3.85 -7.28 -21.69
C TRP A 99 -3.94 -6.88 -23.17
N ARG A 100 -4.43 -7.78 -24.02
CA ARG A 100 -4.79 -7.46 -25.40
C ARG A 100 -6.30 -7.26 -25.47
N ILE A 101 -6.71 -6.01 -25.34
CA ILE A 101 -8.12 -5.62 -25.42
C ILE A 101 -8.27 -5.02 -26.80
N GLU A 102 -8.70 -5.87 -27.74
CA GLU A 102 -8.96 -5.43 -29.11
C GLU A 102 -10.04 -4.34 -29.09
N LYS A 103 -9.78 -3.25 -29.83
CA LYS A 103 -10.71 -2.15 -30.05
C LYS A 103 -11.78 -2.65 -31.03
N THR A 104 -12.90 -3.16 -30.52
CA THR A 104 -13.94 -3.80 -31.34
C THR A 104 -14.91 -2.82 -32.02
N VAL A 105 -14.73 -1.51 -31.90
CA VAL A 105 -15.71 -0.52 -32.43
C VAL A 105 -15.03 0.44 -33.41
N ALA A 106 -15.65 0.61 -34.58
CA ALA A 106 -15.14 1.42 -35.70
C ALA A 106 -15.25 2.94 -35.44
N GLU A 107 -16.16 3.37 -34.56
CA GLU A 107 -16.27 4.76 -34.12
C GLU A 107 -15.49 4.97 -32.82
N ASP A 108 -14.74 6.07 -32.74
CA ASP A 108 -13.89 6.43 -31.61
C ASP A 108 -14.61 7.46 -30.71
N PRO A 109 -15.41 7.02 -29.72
CA PRO A 109 -15.97 7.95 -28.74
C PRO A 109 -14.84 8.67 -27.98
N THR A 110 -14.90 10.00 -27.94
CA THR A 110 -13.94 10.83 -27.22
C THR A 110 -14.07 10.61 -25.71
N TYR A 111 -13.22 9.76 -25.14
CA TYR A 111 -13.11 9.56 -23.70
C TYR A 111 -11.85 10.22 -23.12
N GLU A 112 -11.90 10.61 -21.85
CA GLU A 112 -10.69 10.95 -21.10
C GLU A 112 -9.80 9.72 -20.96
N ALA A 113 -8.67 9.72 -21.67
CA ALA A 113 -7.75 8.58 -21.73
C ALA A 113 -7.32 8.01 -20.35
N PRO A 114 -7.05 8.82 -19.30
CA PRO A 114 -6.69 8.29 -17.98
C PRO A 114 -7.83 7.50 -17.32
N LYS A 115 -9.06 8.00 -17.40
CA LYS A 115 -10.24 7.33 -16.83
C LYS A 115 -10.55 6.03 -17.57
N ALA A 116 -10.47 6.06 -18.91
CA ALA A 116 -10.68 4.88 -19.74
C ALA A 116 -9.64 3.78 -19.43
N ARG A 117 -8.35 4.12 -19.38
CA ARG A 117 -7.28 3.16 -19.02
C ARG A 117 -7.48 2.55 -17.65
N ARG A 118 -7.89 3.33 -16.65
CA ARG A 118 -8.16 2.85 -15.29
C ARG A 118 -9.37 1.91 -15.25
N ALA A 119 -10.46 2.26 -15.94
CA ALA A 119 -11.64 1.41 -16.05
C ALA A 119 -11.33 0.08 -16.73
N ILE A 120 -10.53 0.13 -17.80
CA ILE A 120 -10.05 -1.05 -18.51
C ILE A 120 -9.19 -1.92 -17.59
N ALA A 121 -8.18 -1.35 -16.93
CA ALA A 121 -7.32 -2.11 -16.01
C ALA A 121 -8.13 -2.76 -14.87
N ARG A 122 -9.14 -2.05 -14.35
CA ARG A 122 -10.06 -2.55 -13.33
C ARG A 122 -10.90 -3.72 -13.86
N PHE A 123 -11.52 -3.56 -15.02
CA PHE A 123 -12.34 -4.61 -15.64
C PHE A 123 -11.52 -5.90 -15.80
N VAL A 124 -10.28 -5.76 -16.26
CA VAL A 124 -9.48 -6.92 -16.57
C VAL A 124 -8.91 -7.56 -15.30
N SER A 125 -8.49 -6.77 -14.31
CA SER A 125 -8.02 -7.32 -13.02
C SER A 125 -9.10 -8.11 -12.27
N LEU A 126 -10.36 -7.68 -12.36
CA LEU A 126 -11.52 -8.38 -11.79
C LEU A 126 -12.07 -9.52 -12.66
N HIS A 127 -11.52 -9.75 -13.85
CA HIS A 127 -12.04 -10.80 -14.72
C HIS A 127 -11.83 -12.19 -14.06
N PRO A 128 -12.86 -13.06 -13.98
CA PRO A 128 -12.79 -14.32 -13.23
C PRO A 128 -11.60 -15.21 -13.60
N SER A 129 -11.26 -15.32 -14.89
CA SER A 129 -10.11 -16.13 -15.34
C SER A 129 -8.78 -15.63 -14.77
N ASN A 130 -8.63 -14.31 -14.61
CA ASN A 130 -7.39 -13.73 -14.10
C ASN A 130 -7.27 -13.93 -12.59
N LEU A 131 -8.39 -13.80 -11.87
CA LEU A 131 -8.46 -14.07 -10.44
C LEU A 131 -8.16 -15.55 -10.15
N ALA A 132 -8.75 -16.47 -10.91
CA ALA A 132 -8.51 -17.91 -10.77
C ALA A 132 -7.04 -18.27 -11.04
N GLN A 133 -6.45 -17.80 -12.15
CA GLN A 133 -5.05 -18.06 -12.48
C GLN A 133 -4.11 -17.50 -11.40
N LYS A 134 -4.35 -16.27 -10.92
CA LYS A 134 -3.52 -15.69 -9.86
C LYS A 134 -3.69 -16.41 -8.53
N ALA A 135 -4.91 -16.82 -8.18
CA ALA A 135 -5.17 -17.60 -6.97
C ALA A 135 -4.40 -18.92 -6.99
N GLU A 136 -4.43 -19.65 -8.11
CA GLU A 136 -3.65 -20.88 -8.30
C GLU A 136 -2.16 -20.63 -8.10
N ILE A 137 -1.60 -19.61 -8.76
CA ILE A 137 -0.18 -19.25 -8.61
C ILE A 137 0.16 -18.93 -7.15
N ILE A 138 -0.69 -18.17 -6.44
CA ILE A 138 -0.48 -17.80 -5.04
C ILE A 138 -0.43 -19.05 -4.15
N VAL A 139 -1.41 -19.94 -4.29
CA VAL A 139 -1.54 -21.14 -3.47
C VAL A 139 -0.40 -22.12 -3.73
N GLU A 140 -0.09 -22.39 -4.99
CA GLU A 140 0.97 -23.33 -5.37
C GLU A 140 2.35 -22.78 -5.00
N HIS A 141 2.59 -21.47 -5.17
CA HIS A 141 3.82 -20.86 -4.69
C HIS A 141 3.96 -20.99 -3.17
N PHE A 142 2.88 -20.75 -2.41
CA PHE A 142 2.90 -20.90 -0.95
C PHE A 142 3.18 -22.35 -0.53
N ARG A 143 2.50 -23.33 -1.13
CA ARG A 143 2.69 -24.76 -0.82
C ARG A 143 4.11 -25.23 -1.13
N ALA A 144 4.64 -24.88 -2.30
CA ALA A 144 5.95 -25.34 -2.75
C ALA A 144 7.12 -24.66 -2.01
N HIS A 145 7.01 -23.36 -1.68
CA HIS A 145 8.18 -22.57 -1.23
C HIS A 145 8.06 -22.01 0.18
N THR A 146 6.85 -21.85 0.72
CA THR A 146 6.64 -21.10 1.96
C THR A 146 6.15 -21.98 3.10
N ALA A 147 5.25 -22.94 2.85
CA ALA A 147 4.56 -23.71 3.88
C ALA A 147 5.49 -24.41 4.88
N ALA A 148 6.63 -24.95 4.42
CA ALA A 148 7.61 -25.62 5.29
C ALA A 148 8.55 -24.66 6.05
N LYS A 149 8.57 -23.37 5.71
CA LYS A 149 9.41 -22.38 6.40
C LYS A 149 8.92 -22.13 7.83
N ILE A 150 9.77 -21.51 8.65
CA ILE A 150 9.45 -21.19 10.06
C ILE A 150 8.97 -22.45 10.81
N ALA A 151 9.69 -23.56 10.67
CA ALA A 151 9.33 -24.85 11.26
C ALA A 151 7.88 -25.30 10.96
N GLY A 152 7.41 -25.05 9.73
CA GLY A 152 6.04 -25.39 9.31
C GLY A 152 4.95 -24.42 9.78
N GLN A 153 5.33 -23.26 10.35
CA GLN A 153 4.39 -22.25 10.86
C GLN A 153 4.31 -21.00 9.97
N ALA A 154 4.91 -21.04 8.79
CA ALA A 154 4.87 -19.91 7.87
C ALA A 154 3.44 -19.57 7.45
N LYS A 155 3.17 -18.27 7.33
CA LYS A 155 1.90 -17.72 6.85
C LYS A 155 2.17 -16.75 5.71
N ALA A 156 1.18 -16.57 4.84
CA ALA A 156 1.20 -15.58 3.78
C ALA A 156 0.00 -14.66 3.89
N MET A 157 0.15 -13.44 3.39
CA MET A 157 -0.90 -12.44 3.29
C MET A 157 -1.08 -12.07 1.83
N VAL A 158 -2.33 -12.01 1.38
CA VAL A 158 -2.68 -11.50 0.05
C VAL A 158 -3.23 -10.09 0.23
N VAL A 159 -2.53 -9.10 -0.29
CA VAL A 159 -2.93 -7.68 -0.22
C VAL A 159 -3.52 -7.28 -1.56
N THR A 160 -4.73 -6.73 -1.53
CA THR A 160 -5.48 -6.33 -2.73
C THR A 160 -5.69 -4.82 -2.75
N SER A 161 -5.94 -4.27 -3.93
CA SER A 161 -6.17 -2.84 -4.11
C SER A 161 -7.51 -2.36 -3.56
N SER A 162 -8.44 -3.27 -3.29
CA SER A 162 -9.82 -2.93 -2.94
C SER A 162 -10.58 -4.12 -2.31
N ARG A 163 -11.77 -3.84 -1.74
CA ARG A 163 -12.56 -4.81 -0.95
C ARG A 163 -13.19 -5.92 -1.78
N LEU A 164 -13.76 -5.60 -2.95
CA LEU A 164 -14.25 -6.59 -3.92
C LEU A 164 -13.12 -7.51 -4.35
N HIS A 165 -11.94 -6.96 -4.67
CA HIS A 165 -10.78 -7.81 -4.98
C HIS A 165 -10.48 -8.77 -3.84
N ALA A 166 -10.52 -8.32 -2.58
CA ALA A 166 -10.28 -9.20 -1.43
C ALA A 166 -11.30 -10.35 -1.38
N VAL A 167 -12.59 -10.05 -1.58
CA VAL A 167 -13.66 -11.06 -1.61
C VAL A 167 -13.47 -12.03 -2.77
N CYS A 168 -13.21 -11.52 -3.96
CA CYS A 168 -13.00 -12.33 -5.16
C CYS A 168 -11.77 -13.24 -5.03
N TYR A 169 -10.65 -12.74 -4.52
CA TYR A 169 -9.46 -13.56 -4.26
C TYR A 169 -9.73 -14.61 -3.19
N LYS A 170 -10.42 -14.26 -2.10
CA LYS A 170 -10.82 -15.23 -1.07
C LYS A 170 -11.64 -16.36 -1.70
N GLN A 171 -12.69 -16.02 -2.44
CA GLN A 171 -13.56 -17.01 -3.10
C GLN A 171 -12.77 -17.89 -4.08
N ALA A 172 -11.85 -17.30 -4.86
CA ALA A 172 -11.03 -18.03 -5.82
C ALA A 172 -9.98 -18.94 -5.14
N ILE A 173 -9.48 -18.58 -3.96
CA ILE A 173 -8.51 -19.38 -3.18
C ILE A 173 -9.21 -20.54 -2.46
N ASP A 174 -10.45 -20.34 -2.01
CA ASP A 174 -11.23 -21.34 -1.27
C ASP A 174 -11.92 -22.38 -2.16
N ALA A 175 -12.03 -22.10 -3.46
CA ALA A 175 -12.64 -22.97 -4.47
C ALA A 175 -11.78 -24.22 -4.74
#